data_AF-A0A0M2S1L6-F1
#
_entry.id   AF-A0A0M2S1L6-F1
#
_cell.length_a   1.000
_cell.length_b   1.000
_cell.length_c   1.000
_cell.angle_alpha   90.00
_cell.angle_beta   90.00
_cell.angle_gamma   90.00
#
_symmetry.space_group_name_H-M   'P 1'
#
loop_
_entity.id
_entity.type
_entity.pdbx_description
1 polymer ?
#
loop_
_entity_poly.entity_id
_entity_poly.type
_entity_poly.pdbx_seq_one_letter_code
_entity_poly.pdbx_strand_id
1 'polypeptide(L)'
;MTSTRTEAAAWLRAVPAGGPTSPTRSGLVVHPARRLSELVQGRPPGITGHQWSTAIRELLDQVVCAADTGWPVFAVAFAPPAEPGSPARRAERLTGTVCAAVGLPLLRVESATLRGADHGRRLVEYVIDARAYAAGTGPDGGDAVGFRDILGRLPDGRRGPVNDLGALARAAAVAGYVDRALADPILRGLHVRWTGGPAEGWGWVEVRPGRCLVERVRLDVGRFSCGIDPGRLAEDLAALAVGERLRDLAAGEPPLVARDEVRRQIRALAARRDEADGGFAFDHLYAD
;
A
#
# COMPACT_ATOMS: atom_id res chain seq x y z
N MET A 1 -3.21 15.73 33.17
CA MET A 1 -3.77 15.55 31.82
C MET A 1 -3.04 14.40 31.12
N THR A 2 -3.42 13.16 31.45
CA THR A 2 -2.71 11.93 31.05
C THR A 2 -3.74 10.82 30.85
N SER A 3 -4.61 10.94 29.85
CA SER A 3 -5.69 9.96 29.60
C SER A 3 -6.10 9.90 28.13
N THR A 4 -5.17 9.53 27.25
CA THR A 4 -5.48 9.27 25.82
C THR A 4 -5.04 7.89 25.35
N ARG A 5 -4.19 7.17 26.11
CA ARG A 5 -3.76 5.80 25.76
C ARG A 5 -4.68 4.71 26.32
N THR A 6 -5.46 5.01 27.36
CA THR A 6 -6.24 4.00 28.10
C THR A 6 -7.61 3.70 27.49
N GLU A 7 -8.27 4.67 26.84
CA GLU A 7 -9.62 4.47 26.27
C GLU A 7 -9.62 3.78 24.90
N ALA A 8 -8.64 4.06 24.03
CA ALA A 8 -8.53 3.39 22.73
C ALA A 8 -8.22 1.88 22.89
N ALA A 9 -7.40 1.53 23.89
CA ALA A 9 -7.10 0.14 24.23
C ALA A 9 -8.33 -0.61 24.78
N ALA A 10 -9.33 0.09 25.31
CA ALA A 10 -10.52 -0.53 25.89
C ALA A 10 -11.43 -1.21 24.84
N TRP A 11 -11.34 -0.81 23.58
CA TRP A 11 -12.24 -1.31 22.53
C TRP A 11 -11.67 -2.48 21.74
N LEU A 12 -10.35 -2.60 21.66
CA LEU A 12 -9.71 -3.71 20.96
C LEU A 12 -9.77 -4.98 21.82
N ARG A 13 -9.59 -6.13 21.17
CA ARG A 13 -9.44 -7.42 21.85
C ARG A 13 -8.12 -8.04 21.40
N ALA A 14 -7.39 -8.61 22.35
CA ALA A 14 -6.22 -9.43 22.04
C ALA A 14 -6.63 -10.62 21.16
N VAL A 15 -5.91 -10.82 20.07
CA VAL A 15 -6.05 -12.01 19.23
C VAL A 15 -5.24 -13.11 19.93
N PRO A 16 -5.85 -14.26 20.26
CA PRO A 16 -5.10 -15.38 20.83
C PRO A 16 -3.91 -15.70 19.93
N ALA A 17 -2.74 -15.92 20.55
CA ALA A 17 -1.56 -16.34 19.82
C ALA A 17 -1.94 -17.52 18.92
N GLY A 18 -1.65 -17.40 17.63
CA GLY A 18 -1.87 -18.50 16.70
C GLY A 18 -1.03 -19.71 17.13
N GLY A 19 -1.30 -20.87 16.54
CA GLY A 19 -0.50 -22.07 16.79
C GLY A 19 1.02 -21.81 16.61
N PRO A 20 1.87 -22.72 17.09
CA PRO A 20 3.33 -22.56 17.21
C PRO A 20 4.07 -22.23 15.90
N THR A 21 3.39 -22.20 14.76
CA THR A 21 3.90 -21.90 13.43
C THR A 21 3.63 -20.47 12.95
N SER A 22 3.08 -19.59 13.80
CA SER A 22 2.81 -18.20 13.41
C SER A 22 4.14 -17.44 13.29
N PRO A 23 4.57 -17.03 12.07
CA PRO A 23 5.86 -16.40 11.89
C PRO A 23 5.90 -15.08 12.66
N THR A 24 6.93 -14.94 13.51
CA THR A 24 7.20 -13.70 14.25
C THR A 24 8.25 -12.88 13.50
N ARG A 25 8.04 -11.57 13.40
CA ARG A 25 9.01 -10.62 12.81
C ARG A 25 9.08 -9.39 13.69
N SER A 26 10.25 -9.10 14.26
CA SER A 26 10.46 -7.96 15.16
C SER A 26 9.47 -7.90 16.34
N GLY A 27 9.16 -9.05 16.95
CA GLY A 27 8.20 -9.13 18.05
C GLY A 27 6.72 -8.96 17.64
N LEU A 28 6.41 -9.05 16.35
CA LEU A 28 5.06 -8.96 15.82
C LEU A 28 4.62 -10.29 15.18
N VAL A 29 3.34 -10.62 15.30
CA VAL A 29 2.70 -11.79 14.68
C VAL A 29 1.67 -11.31 13.65
N VAL A 30 1.64 -11.98 12.49
CA VAL A 30 0.68 -11.67 11.42
C VAL A 30 -0.45 -12.70 11.41
N HIS A 31 -1.68 -12.23 11.50
CA HIS A 31 -2.89 -13.03 11.40
C HIS A 31 -3.64 -12.71 10.10
N PRO A 32 -3.80 -13.68 9.19
CA PRO A 32 -4.54 -13.45 7.94
C PRO A 32 -6.06 -13.44 8.18
N ALA A 33 -6.77 -12.73 7.31
CA ALA A 33 -8.22 -12.84 7.10
C ALA A 33 -9.05 -12.76 8.40
N ARG A 34 -8.97 -11.63 9.11
CA ARG A 34 -9.72 -11.38 10.34
C ARG A 34 -10.87 -10.43 10.10
N ARG A 35 -12.06 -10.75 10.60
CA ARG A 35 -13.18 -9.79 10.59
C ARG A 35 -12.96 -8.72 11.65
N LEU A 36 -13.39 -7.50 11.39
CA LEU A 36 -13.33 -6.44 12.39
C LEU A 36 -14.07 -6.82 13.68
N SER A 37 -15.18 -7.55 13.60
CA SER A 37 -15.92 -8.09 14.76
C SER A 37 -15.08 -8.97 15.70
N GLU A 38 -14.03 -9.61 15.21
CA GLU A 38 -13.15 -10.46 16.02
C GLU A 38 -12.16 -9.65 16.85
N LEU A 39 -11.90 -8.40 16.45
CA LEU A 39 -10.86 -7.53 17.01
C LEU A 39 -11.41 -6.49 17.99
N VAL A 40 -12.73 -6.38 18.12
CA VAL A 40 -13.38 -5.29 18.86
C VAL A 40 -14.38 -5.86 19.88
N GLN A 41 -14.44 -5.25 21.07
CA GLN A 41 -15.29 -5.72 22.18
C GLN A 41 -16.71 -5.14 22.17
N GLY A 42 -16.95 -4.07 21.40
CA GLY A 42 -18.24 -3.40 21.32
C GLY A 42 -18.20 -2.14 20.47
N ARG A 43 -19.37 -1.53 20.27
CA ARG A 43 -19.51 -0.30 19.49
C ARG A 43 -18.96 0.90 20.27
N PRO A 44 -17.92 1.60 19.79
CA PRO A 44 -17.38 2.76 20.48
C PRO A 44 -18.36 3.96 20.41
N PRO A 45 -18.25 4.94 21.32
CA PRO A 45 -19.07 6.15 21.29
C PRO A 45 -18.88 6.95 19.99
N GLY A 46 -19.92 7.66 19.56
CA GLY A 46 -19.91 8.44 18.32
C GLY A 46 -20.11 7.61 17.04
N ILE A 47 -20.09 6.28 17.11
CA ILE A 47 -20.42 5.39 15.99
C ILE A 47 -21.92 5.05 16.03
N THR A 48 -22.62 5.33 14.94
CA THR A 48 -24.04 4.96 14.78
C THR A 48 -24.20 3.45 14.60
N GLY A 49 -25.41 2.92 14.86
CA GLY A 49 -25.71 1.50 14.63
C GLY A 49 -25.46 1.07 13.19
N HIS A 50 -25.82 1.90 12.21
CA HIS A 50 -25.58 1.62 10.79
C HIS A 50 -24.08 1.49 10.47
N GLN A 51 -23.28 2.46 10.92
CA GLN A 51 -21.83 2.46 10.72
C GLN A 51 -21.18 1.20 11.33
N TRP A 52 -21.60 0.86 12.55
CA TRP A 52 -21.15 -0.33 13.26
C TRP A 52 -21.50 -1.62 12.52
N SER A 53 -22.79 -1.85 12.23
CA SER A 53 -23.27 -3.09 11.61
C SER A 53 -22.71 -3.33 10.21
N THR A 54 -22.39 -2.28 9.45
CA THR A 54 -21.65 -2.40 8.19
C THR A 54 -20.19 -2.77 8.44
N ALA A 55 -19.46 -1.99 9.23
CA ALA A 55 -18.01 -2.13 9.37
C ALA A 55 -17.58 -3.47 10.00
N ILE A 56 -18.30 -3.96 11.01
CA ILE A 56 -17.88 -5.17 11.74
C ILE A 56 -17.86 -6.45 10.89
N ARG A 57 -18.55 -6.44 9.74
CA ARG A 57 -18.61 -7.57 8.80
C ARG A 57 -17.44 -7.59 7.83
N GLU A 58 -16.73 -6.46 7.69
CA GLU A 58 -15.64 -6.33 6.76
C GLU A 58 -14.43 -7.17 7.20
N LEU A 59 -13.78 -7.76 6.21
CA LEU A 59 -12.57 -8.53 6.38
C LEU A 59 -11.35 -7.61 6.30
N LEU A 60 -10.38 -7.87 7.16
CA LEU A 60 -9.04 -7.31 7.11
C LEU A 60 -8.11 -8.43 6.66
N ASP A 61 -7.45 -8.25 5.52
CA ASP A 61 -6.62 -9.29 4.91
C ASP A 61 -5.46 -9.69 5.80
N GLN A 62 -4.86 -8.73 6.51
CA GLN A 62 -3.79 -8.97 7.46
C GLN A 62 -3.99 -8.13 8.72
N VAL A 63 -3.85 -8.75 9.88
CA VAL A 63 -3.84 -8.06 11.18
C VAL A 63 -2.54 -8.37 11.87
N VAL A 64 -1.81 -7.34 12.25
CA VAL A 64 -0.53 -7.46 12.93
C VAL A 64 -0.72 -7.20 14.41
N CYS A 65 -0.34 -8.18 15.22
CA CYS A 65 -0.45 -8.11 16.68
C CYS A 65 0.94 -8.12 17.33
N ALA A 66 1.04 -7.52 18.51
CA ALA A 66 2.21 -7.69 19.36
C ALA A 66 2.30 -9.14 19.83
N ALA A 67 3.46 -9.78 19.67
CA ALA A 67 3.62 -11.23 19.93
C ALA A 67 3.44 -11.59 21.41
N ASP A 68 3.81 -10.68 22.30
CA ASP A 68 3.79 -10.87 23.76
C ASP A 68 2.38 -10.76 24.36
N THR A 69 1.52 -9.93 23.78
CA THR A 69 0.23 -9.56 24.35
C THR A 69 -0.97 -9.90 23.46
N GLY A 70 -0.73 -10.19 22.18
CA GLY A 70 -1.78 -10.44 21.19
C GLY A 70 -2.56 -9.19 20.78
N TRP A 71 -2.20 -8.00 21.26
CA TRP A 71 -2.91 -6.76 20.94
C TRP A 71 -2.70 -6.34 19.49
N PRO A 72 -3.77 -6.00 18.74
CA PRO A 72 -3.64 -5.46 17.38
C PRO A 72 -2.86 -4.16 17.36
N VAL A 73 -1.83 -4.09 16.52
CA VAL A 73 -0.96 -2.93 16.29
C VAL A 73 -1.38 -2.17 15.04
N PHE A 74 -1.73 -2.88 13.97
CA PHE A 74 -2.30 -2.31 12.75
C PHE A 74 -2.95 -3.41 11.91
N ALA A 75 -3.73 -3.00 10.91
CA ALA A 75 -4.30 -3.90 9.91
C ALA A 75 -4.05 -3.39 8.50
N VAL A 76 -4.12 -4.32 7.54
CA VAL A 76 -4.06 -4.07 6.11
C VAL A 76 -5.29 -4.68 5.45
N ALA A 77 -5.93 -3.92 4.56
CA ALA A 77 -7.05 -4.39 3.76
C ALA A 77 -6.82 -4.05 2.28
N PHE A 78 -7.09 -4.99 1.40
CA PHE A 78 -7.03 -4.86 -0.05
C PHE A 78 -8.44 -4.82 -0.61
N ALA A 79 -8.65 -3.99 -1.61
CA ALA A 79 -9.91 -3.94 -2.34
C ALA A 79 -9.67 -3.68 -3.83
N PRO A 80 -10.54 -4.19 -4.73
CA PRO A 80 -10.56 -3.72 -6.10
C PRO A 80 -11.02 -2.24 -6.14
N PRO A 81 -10.72 -1.52 -7.23
CA PRO A 81 -11.20 -0.16 -7.37
C PRO A 81 -12.72 -0.08 -7.32
N ALA A 82 -13.23 0.82 -6.47
CA ALA A 82 -14.66 0.97 -6.25
C ALA A 82 -15.16 2.30 -6.82
N GLU A 83 -16.23 2.23 -7.60
CA GLU A 83 -16.83 3.42 -8.20
C GLU A 83 -17.25 4.45 -7.11
N PRO A 84 -17.06 5.76 -7.37
CA PRO A 84 -17.55 6.80 -6.48
C PRO A 84 -19.04 6.64 -6.16
N GLY A 85 -19.41 6.79 -4.89
CA GLY A 85 -20.80 6.64 -4.43
C GLY A 85 -21.30 5.20 -4.29
N SER A 86 -20.54 4.20 -4.73
CA SER A 86 -20.94 2.78 -4.63
C SER A 86 -21.12 2.30 -3.17
N PRO A 87 -21.94 1.26 -2.94
CA PRO A 87 -22.06 0.61 -1.64
C PRO A 87 -20.71 0.10 -1.11
N ALA A 88 -19.85 -0.42 -1.99
CA ALA A 88 -18.49 -0.83 -1.66
C ALA A 88 -17.73 0.36 -1.06
N ARG A 89 -17.60 1.47 -1.81
CA ARG A 89 -16.93 2.69 -1.34
C ARG A 89 -17.49 3.24 -0.03
N ARG A 90 -18.81 3.10 0.19
CA ARG A 90 -19.44 3.43 1.48
C ARG A 90 -18.93 2.52 2.59
N ALA A 91 -18.98 1.19 2.41
CA ALA A 91 -18.48 0.24 3.39
C ALA A 91 -17.02 0.52 3.76
N GLU A 92 -16.17 0.84 2.78
CA GLU A 92 -14.76 1.20 3.03
C GLU A 92 -14.60 2.40 3.97
N ARG A 93 -15.33 3.49 3.70
CA ARG A 93 -15.31 4.69 4.55
C ARG A 93 -15.81 4.38 5.97
N LEU A 94 -16.86 3.56 6.08
CA LEU A 94 -17.42 3.18 7.38
C LEU A 94 -16.44 2.34 8.18
N THR A 95 -15.75 1.40 7.54
CA THR A 95 -14.69 0.60 8.16
C THR A 95 -13.51 1.46 8.60
N GLY A 96 -13.04 2.39 7.76
CA GLY A 96 -12.01 3.35 8.16
C GLY A 96 -12.43 4.19 9.37
N THR A 97 -13.69 4.62 9.42
CA THR A 97 -14.25 5.39 10.54
C THR A 97 -14.27 4.57 11.83
N VAL A 98 -14.74 3.32 11.78
CA VAL A 98 -14.78 2.44 12.96
C VAL A 98 -13.38 2.07 13.42
N CYS A 99 -12.47 1.70 12.51
CA CYS A 99 -11.06 1.44 12.83
C CYS A 99 -10.41 2.64 13.55
N ALA A 100 -10.63 3.86 13.04
CA ALA A 100 -10.14 5.07 13.70
C ALA A 100 -10.74 5.27 15.09
N ALA A 101 -12.04 4.98 15.28
CA ALA A 101 -12.73 5.12 16.56
C ALA A 101 -12.28 4.10 17.62
N VAL A 102 -11.96 2.86 17.21
CA VAL A 102 -11.40 1.84 18.11
C VAL A 102 -9.87 1.92 18.23
N GLY A 103 -9.24 2.91 17.60
CA GLY A 103 -7.80 3.12 17.67
C GLY A 103 -6.96 2.09 16.91
N LEU A 104 -7.52 1.39 15.92
CA LEU A 104 -6.80 0.47 15.03
C LEU A 104 -6.27 1.21 13.80
N PRO A 105 -4.95 1.40 13.65
CA PRO A 105 -4.38 1.92 12.40
C PRO A 105 -4.67 0.97 11.25
N LEU A 106 -5.21 1.49 10.16
CA LEU A 106 -5.59 0.72 8.98
C LEU A 106 -4.89 1.28 7.75
N LEU A 107 -4.15 0.43 7.04
CA LEU A 107 -3.66 0.69 5.69
C LEU A 107 -4.61 0.03 4.69
N ARG A 108 -5.33 0.83 3.90
CA ARG A 108 -6.14 0.29 2.80
C ARG A 108 -5.38 0.42 1.48
N VAL A 109 -5.35 -0.66 0.72
CA VAL A 109 -4.73 -0.75 -0.60
C VAL A 109 -5.82 -1.04 -1.62
N GLU A 110 -6.10 -0.07 -2.47
CA GLU A 110 -7.00 -0.25 -3.61
C GLU A 110 -6.17 -0.51 -4.86
N SER A 111 -6.40 -1.66 -5.50
CA SER A 111 -5.64 -2.08 -6.68
C SER A 111 -6.46 -3.02 -7.58
N ALA A 112 -6.37 -2.84 -8.89
CA ALA A 112 -6.98 -3.75 -9.85
C ALA A 112 -6.31 -5.13 -9.85
N THR A 113 -5.02 -5.20 -9.52
CA THR A 113 -4.21 -6.42 -9.58
C THR A 113 -3.93 -7.01 -8.21
N LEU A 114 -3.50 -6.20 -7.24
CA LEU A 114 -3.03 -6.73 -5.96
C LEU A 114 -4.19 -7.25 -5.12
N ARG A 115 -3.96 -8.38 -4.45
CA ARG A 115 -4.92 -9.08 -3.59
C ARG A 115 -4.29 -9.42 -2.27
N GLY A 116 -5.06 -9.32 -1.17
CA GLY A 116 -4.56 -9.54 0.17
C GLY A 116 -4.09 -10.97 0.45
N ALA A 117 -4.75 -11.96 -0.18
CA ALA A 117 -4.36 -13.37 -0.08
C ALA A 117 -2.95 -13.63 -0.61
N ASP A 118 -2.58 -12.99 -1.73
CA ASP A 118 -1.31 -13.27 -2.42
C ASP A 118 -0.20 -12.29 -2.01
N HIS A 119 -0.56 -11.02 -1.77
CA HIS A 119 0.41 -9.92 -1.60
C HIS A 119 0.45 -9.37 -0.17
N GLY A 120 -0.57 -9.64 0.64
CA GLY A 120 -0.73 -9.00 1.94
C GLY A 120 0.42 -9.30 2.91
N ARG A 121 0.86 -10.56 2.96
CA ARG A 121 1.99 -10.95 3.83
C ARG A 121 3.27 -10.21 3.48
N ARG A 122 3.65 -10.15 2.19
CA ARG A 122 4.86 -9.47 1.73
C ARG A 122 4.82 -7.97 2.04
N LEU A 123 3.67 -7.32 1.85
CA LEU A 123 3.50 -5.91 2.21
C LEU A 123 3.64 -5.69 3.72
N VAL A 124 3.05 -6.56 4.54
CA VAL A 124 3.14 -6.46 6.00
C VAL A 124 4.58 -6.62 6.48
N GLU A 125 5.31 -7.62 5.98
CA GLU A 125 6.72 -7.84 6.34
C GLU A 125 7.57 -6.61 5.98
N TYR A 126 7.36 -6.05 4.78
CA TYR A 126 8.02 -4.83 4.34
C TYR A 126 7.73 -3.62 5.26
N VAL A 127 6.47 -3.43 5.63
CA VAL A 127 6.05 -2.36 6.54
C VAL A 127 6.62 -2.52 7.94
N ILE A 128 6.71 -3.75 8.44
CA ILE A 128 7.31 -4.06 9.75
C ILE A 128 8.80 -3.67 9.74
N ASP A 129 9.52 -4.02 8.68
CA ASP A 129 10.93 -3.65 8.55
C ASP A 129 11.12 -2.15 8.44
N ALA A 130 10.27 -1.48 7.65
CA ALA A 130 10.30 -0.03 7.50
C ALA A 130 10.06 0.69 8.85
N ARG A 131 9.11 0.20 9.65
CA ARG A 131 8.85 0.71 11.01
C ARG A 131 10.03 0.49 11.94
N ALA A 132 10.61 -0.70 11.93
CA ALA A 132 11.78 -1.00 12.76
C ALA A 132 12.97 -0.10 12.39
N TYR A 133 13.19 0.12 11.09
CA TYR A 133 14.22 1.03 10.59
C TYR A 133 13.98 2.47 11.04
N ALA A 134 12.76 2.97 10.87
CA ALA A 134 12.38 4.32 11.29
C ALA A 134 12.49 4.52 12.81
N ALA A 135 12.25 3.47 13.61
CA ALA A 135 12.41 3.51 15.06
C ALA A 135 13.89 3.47 15.50
N GLY A 136 14.77 2.84 14.71
CA GLY A 136 16.21 2.73 14.98
C GLY A 136 17.06 3.89 14.43
N THR A 137 16.48 4.82 13.66
CA THR A 137 17.18 5.96 13.02
C THR A 137 16.90 7.29 13.73
N GLY A 138 16.79 7.27 15.06
CA GLY A 138 16.73 8.50 15.87
C GLY A 138 17.96 9.40 15.63
N PRO A 139 17.82 10.73 15.65
CA PRO A 139 18.85 11.63 15.16
C PRO A 139 20.02 11.71 16.16
N ASP A 140 21.07 10.92 15.91
CA ASP A 140 22.43 11.23 16.34
C ASP A 140 23.24 11.64 15.10
N GLY A 141 22.99 12.88 14.64
CA GLY A 141 24.00 13.69 13.93
C GLY A 141 24.41 13.32 12.50
N GLY A 142 23.64 12.51 11.75
CA GLY A 142 23.91 12.22 10.33
C GLY A 142 22.72 12.44 9.40
N ASP A 143 22.98 12.58 8.09
CA ASP A 143 21.94 12.57 7.04
C ASP A 143 21.25 11.20 7.05
N ALA A 144 20.04 11.13 7.61
CA ALA A 144 19.29 9.88 7.68
C ALA A 144 18.92 9.40 6.26
N VAL A 145 19.46 8.25 5.83
CA VAL A 145 19.07 7.60 4.58
C VAL A 145 17.66 7.05 4.75
N GLY A 146 16.74 7.34 3.81
CA GLY A 146 15.39 6.78 3.84
C GLY A 146 15.42 5.26 3.67
N PHE A 147 14.50 4.52 4.31
CA PHE A 147 14.46 3.05 4.23
C PHE A 147 14.45 2.52 2.78
N ARG A 148 13.68 3.18 1.90
CA ARG A 148 13.61 2.86 0.45
C ARG A 148 14.92 3.18 -0.27
N ASP A 149 15.72 4.12 0.22
CA ASP A 149 16.90 4.63 -0.46
C ASP A 149 18.18 3.83 -0.14
N ILE A 150 18.06 2.76 0.67
CA ILE A 150 19.17 1.85 0.97
C ILE A 150 19.57 1.09 -0.30
N LEU A 151 20.80 1.32 -0.75
CA LEU A 151 21.38 0.66 -1.92
C LEU A 151 22.08 -0.65 -1.54
N GLY A 152 21.83 -1.69 -2.33
CA GLY A 152 22.49 -2.99 -2.20
C GLY A 152 22.45 -3.77 -3.51
N ARG A 153 22.85 -5.04 -3.48
CA ARG A 153 22.86 -5.89 -4.68
C ARG A 153 21.45 -6.43 -4.95
N LEU A 154 20.91 -6.17 -6.14
CA LEU A 154 19.64 -6.70 -6.62
C LEU A 154 19.83 -8.14 -7.17
N PRO A 155 18.75 -8.92 -7.36
CA PRO A 155 18.82 -10.30 -7.87
C PRO A 155 19.50 -10.43 -9.25
N ASP A 156 19.51 -9.37 -10.04
CA ASP A 156 20.18 -9.31 -11.35
C ASP A 156 21.68 -8.92 -11.26
N GLY A 157 22.22 -8.83 -10.03
CA GLY A 157 23.63 -8.51 -9.76
C GLY A 157 23.96 -7.02 -9.75
N ARG A 158 23.06 -6.14 -10.18
CA ARG A 158 23.26 -4.67 -10.19
C ARG A 158 23.11 -4.09 -8.79
N ARG A 159 23.61 -2.86 -8.59
CA ARG A 159 23.34 -2.08 -7.37
C ARG A 159 22.06 -1.27 -7.54
N GLY A 160 21.19 -1.28 -6.54
CA GLY A 160 19.96 -0.47 -6.51
C GLY A 160 19.24 -0.52 -5.17
N PRO A 161 18.09 0.17 -5.05
CA PRO A 161 17.25 0.18 -3.85
C PRO A 161 16.80 -1.23 -3.45
N VAL A 162 17.37 -1.82 -2.38
CA VAL A 162 17.03 -3.20 -1.97
C VAL A 162 15.69 -3.30 -1.26
N ASN A 163 15.21 -2.18 -0.74
CA ASN A 163 13.91 -2.06 -0.07
C ASN A 163 12.87 -1.37 -0.97
N ASP A 164 12.96 -1.58 -2.29
CA ASP A 164 11.92 -1.21 -3.25
C ASP A 164 11.07 -2.46 -3.56
N LEU A 165 9.77 -2.42 -3.24
CA LEU A 165 8.85 -3.53 -3.54
C LEU A 165 8.76 -3.81 -5.06
N GLY A 166 8.97 -2.78 -5.87
CA GLY A 166 9.00 -2.82 -7.33
C GLY A 166 10.34 -3.27 -7.93
N ALA A 167 11.40 -3.51 -7.14
CA ALA A 167 12.71 -3.88 -7.65
C ALA A 167 12.67 -5.13 -8.56
N LEU A 168 11.91 -6.16 -8.15
CA LEU A 168 11.70 -7.37 -8.96
C LEU A 168 10.95 -7.08 -10.26
N ALA A 169 9.97 -6.17 -10.24
CA ALA A 169 9.22 -5.78 -11.44
C ALA A 169 10.12 -5.04 -12.45
N ARG A 170 11.04 -4.18 -11.97
CA ARG A 170 12.03 -3.51 -12.84
C ARG A 170 13.01 -4.51 -13.46
N ALA A 171 13.46 -5.50 -12.69
CA ALA A 171 14.29 -6.58 -13.23
C ALA A 171 13.53 -7.41 -14.28
N ALA A 172 12.26 -7.74 -14.03
CA ALA A 172 11.41 -8.45 -14.97
C ALA A 172 11.15 -7.65 -16.26
N ALA A 173 11.00 -6.32 -16.18
CA ALA A 173 10.86 -5.46 -17.35
C ALA A 173 12.12 -5.47 -18.22
N VAL A 174 13.32 -5.46 -17.62
CA VAL A 174 14.58 -5.60 -18.37
C VAL A 174 14.67 -6.95 -19.06
N ALA A 175 14.35 -8.05 -18.35
CA ALA A 175 14.33 -9.39 -18.94
C ALA A 175 13.34 -9.49 -20.10
N GLY A 176 12.11 -9.00 -19.91
CA GLY A 176 11.07 -8.99 -20.95
C GLY A 176 11.48 -8.18 -22.18
N TYR A 177 12.24 -7.10 -22.03
CA TYR A 177 12.79 -6.37 -23.18
C TYR A 177 13.87 -7.18 -23.92
N VAL A 178 14.80 -7.81 -23.19
CA VAL A 178 15.83 -8.69 -23.78
C VAL A 178 15.19 -9.83 -24.57
N ASP A 179 14.10 -10.39 -24.05
CA ASP A 179 13.33 -11.46 -24.69
C ASP A 179 12.39 -10.95 -25.79
N ARG A 180 12.42 -9.64 -26.12
CA ARG A 180 11.56 -8.98 -27.11
C ARG A 180 10.06 -9.07 -26.80
N ALA A 181 9.70 -9.36 -25.55
CA ALA A 181 8.33 -9.34 -25.05
C ALA A 181 7.84 -7.91 -24.74
N LEU A 182 8.76 -6.96 -24.50
CA LEU A 182 8.47 -5.55 -24.25
C LEU A 182 9.13 -4.64 -25.28
N ALA A 183 8.52 -3.47 -25.53
CA ALA A 183 9.07 -2.45 -26.42
C ALA A 183 10.06 -1.52 -25.70
N ASP A 184 9.96 -1.40 -24.38
CA ASP A 184 10.80 -0.54 -23.55
C ASP A 184 11.13 -1.26 -22.22
N PRO A 185 12.40 -1.33 -21.79
CA PRO A 185 12.76 -1.92 -20.50
C PRO A 185 12.40 -1.05 -19.29
N ILE A 186 12.02 0.22 -19.48
CA ILE A 186 11.86 1.18 -18.39
C ILE A 186 10.44 1.10 -17.80
N LEU A 187 10.34 0.51 -16.60
CA LEU A 187 9.19 0.68 -15.72
C LEU A 187 9.24 2.07 -15.08
N ARG A 188 8.33 2.93 -15.51
CA ARG A 188 8.15 4.30 -15.02
C ARG A 188 7.12 4.31 -13.90
N GLY A 189 7.21 5.32 -13.05
CA GLY A 189 6.24 5.53 -11.99
C GLY A 189 6.13 6.99 -11.59
N LEU A 190 5.04 7.31 -10.91
CA LEU A 190 4.83 8.58 -10.23
C LEU A 190 3.92 8.36 -9.02
N HIS A 191 3.86 9.35 -8.14
CA HIS A 191 2.89 9.38 -7.06
C HIS A 191 2.34 10.78 -6.80
N VAL A 192 1.19 10.84 -6.15
CA VAL A 192 0.55 12.06 -5.68
C VAL A 192 0.00 11.80 -4.28
N ARG A 193 0.15 12.76 -3.36
CA ARG A 193 -0.52 12.73 -2.07
C ARG A 193 -1.58 13.82 -2.06
N TRP A 194 -2.85 13.46 -2.06
CA TRP A 194 -3.94 14.43 -2.07
C TRP A 194 -4.17 15.00 -0.67
N THR A 195 -4.34 16.31 -0.56
CA THR A 195 -4.61 16.97 0.72
C THR A 195 -5.90 16.44 1.34
N GLY A 196 -5.80 15.91 2.56
CA GLY A 196 -6.92 15.28 3.26
C GLY A 196 -7.49 14.03 2.56
N GLY A 197 -6.78 13.51 1.56
CA GLY A 197 -7.18 12.38 0.73
C GLY A 197 -6.18 11.22 0.79
N PRO A 198 -6.26 10.29 -0.16
CA PRO A 198 -5.34 9.17 -0.23
C PRO A 198 -3.98 9.61 -0.79
N ALA A 199 -3.01 8.71 -0.69
CA ALA A 199 -1.90 8.68 -1.63
C ALA A 199 -2.28 7.86 -2.86
N GLU A 200 -1.84 8.28 -4.04
CA GLU A 200 -2.01 7.57 -5.30
C GLU A 200 -0.66 7.31 -5.92
N GLY A 201 -0.42 6.07 -6.35
CA GLY A 201 0.77 5.62 -7.02
C GLY A 201 0.43 5.05 -8.38
N TRP A 202 1.33 5.27 -9.33
CA TRP A 202 1.18 4.87 -10.71
C TRP A 202 2.43 4.16 -11.17
N GLY A 203 2.25 3.09 -11.95
CA GLY A 203 3.32 2.36 -12.61
C GLY A 203 2.93 2.03 -14.03
N TRP A 204 3.84 2.20 -14.99
CA TRP A 204 3.59 1.76 -16.37
C TRP A 204 4.87 1.36 -17.10
N VAL A 205 4.69 0.51 -18.11
CA VAL A 205 5.74 0.04 -19.02
C VAL A 205 5.18 -0.13 -20.43
N GLU A 206 5.99 0.16 -21.45
CA GLU A 206 5.58 0.05 -22.85
C GLU A 206 5.77 -1.40 -23.34
N VAL A 207 4.65 -2.10 -23.59
CA VAL A 207 4.63 -3.51 -24.00
C VAL A 207 4.75 -3.63 -25.53
N ARG A 208 4.10 -2.72 -26.26
CA ARG A 208 4.20 -2.56 -27.72
C ARG A 208 4.42 -1.08 -28.04
N PRO A 209 4.95 -0.73 -29.22
CA PRO A 209 5.07 0.67 -29.62
C PRO A 209 3.76 1.45 -29.41
N GLY A 210 3.80 2.45 -28.54
CA GLY A 210 2.66 3.30 -28.17
C GLY A 210 1.58 2.66 -27.29
N ARG A 211 1.80 1.44 -26.75
CA ARG A 211 0.85 0.71 -25.90
C ARG A 211 1.47 0.34 -24.57
N CYS A 212 0.94 0.92 -23.51
CA CYS A 212 1.44 0.79 -22.16
C CYS A 212 0.55 -0.15 -21.33
N LEU A 213 1.19 -1.02 -20.54
CA LEU A 213 0.56 -1.64 -19.39
C LEU A 213 0.62 -0.62 -18.24
N VAL A 214 -0.52 -0.34 -17.61
CA VAL A 214 -0.63 0.72 -16.59
C VAL A 214 -1.33 0.15 -15.37
N GLU A 215 -0.77 0.41 -14.20
CA GLU A 215 -1.37 0.13 -12.91
C GLU A 215 -1.47 1.39 -12.05
N ARG A 216 -2.55 1.42 -11.26
CA ARG A 216 -2.86 2.48 -10.31
C ARG A 216 -3.13 1.84 -8.96
N VAL A 217 -2.49 2.36 -7.93
CA VAL A 217 -2.71 1.96 -6.54
C VAL A 217 -3.10 3.18 -5.74
N ARG A 218 -4.21 3.09 -5.00
CA ARG A 218 -4.63 4.12 -4.05
C ARG A 218 -4.44 3.60 -2.64
N LEU A 219 -3.81 4.40 -1.79
CA LEU A 219 -3.56 4.13 -0.39
C LEU A 219 -4.33 5.10 0.50
N ASP A 220 -5.28 4.58 1.26
CA ASP A 220 -5.90 5.33 2.35
C ASP A 220 -5.21 4.90 3.66
N VAL A 221 -4.39 5.80 4.22
CA VAL A 221 -3.52 5.50 5.36
C VAL A 221 -4.14 5.79 6.72
N GLY A 222 -5.25 6.53 6.83
CA GLY A 222 -5.89 6.80 8.13
C GLY A 222 -4.89 7.27 9.21
N ARG A 223 -4.78 6.51 10.31
CA ARG A 223 -3.79 6.73 11.39
C ARG A 223 -2.50 5.89 11.25
N PHE A 224 -2.36 5.15 10.15
CA PHE A 224 -1.22 4.30 9.89
C PHE A 224 -0.01 5.12 9.45
N SER A 225 1.16 4.78 9.98
CA SER A 225 2.47 5.25 9.50
C SER A 225 3.47 4.10 9.55
N CYS A 226 4.44 4.08 8.64
CA CYS A 226 5.52 3.10 8.62
C CYS A 226 6.91 3.69 8.38
N GLY A 227 7.06 5.02 8.45
CA GLY A 227 8.33 5.71 8.16
C GLY A 227 8.65 5.89 6.68
N ILE A 228 7.79 5.38 5.78
CA ILE A 228 7.87 5.65 4.33
C ILE A 228 6.77 6.66 3.98
N ASP A 229 7.08 7.61 3.09
CA ASP A 229 6.07 8.50 2.53
C ASP A 229 4.95 7.67 1.84
N PRO A 230 3.66 7.92 2.15
CA PRO A 230 2.55 7.17 1.55
C PRO A 230 2.52 7.20 0.02
N GLY A 231 2.93 8.30 -0.61
CA GLY A 231 3.03 8.40 -2.07
C GLY A 231 4.10 7.46 -2.62
N ARG A 232 5.30 7.46 -2.02
CA ARG A 232 6.37 6.52 -2.39
C ARG A 232 5.96 5.07 -2.20
N LEU A 233 5.25 4.73 -1.12
CA LEU A 233 4.72 3.37 -0.91
C LEU A 233 3.68 2.99 -1.96
N ALA A 234 2.80 3.92 -2.34
CA ALA A 234 1.79 3.68 -3.38
C ALA A 234 2.44 3.44 -4.74
N GLU A 235 3.50 4.20 -5.08
CA GLU A 235 4.29 4.01 -6.31
C GLU A 235 4.93 2.62 -6.35
N ASP A 236 5.54 2.18 -5.25
CA ASP A 236 6.20 0.88 -5.16
C ASP A 236 5.18 -0.27 -5.34
N LEU A 237 3.99 -0.12 -4.77
CA LEU A 237 2.90 -1.07 -4.97
C LEU A 237 2.36 -1.04 -6.40
N ALA A 238 2.30 0.12 -7.06
CA ALA A 238 1.93 0.19 -8.46
C ALA A 238 2.98 -0.48 -9.36
N ALA A 239 4.28 -0.30 -9.06
CA ALA A 239 5.35 -1.00 -9.76
C ALA A 239 5.28 -2.52 -9.54
N LEU A 240 5.00 -2.98 -8.30
CA LEU A 240 4.75 -4.38 -8.00
C LEU A 240 3.57 -4.93 -8.83
N ALA A 241 2.45 -4.20 -8.89
CA ALA A 241 1.26 -4.58 -9.67
C ALA A 241 1.56 -4.73 -11.17
N VAL A 242 2.38 -3.84 -11.75
CA VAL A 242 2.86 -4.00 -13.13
C VAL A 242 3.64 -5.31 -13.25
N GLY A 243 4.56 -5.60 -12.31
CA GLY A 243 5.33 -6.83 -12.29
C GLY A 243 4.49 -8.10 -12.26
N GLU A 244 3.41 -8.12 -11.49
CA GLU A 244 2.43 -9.23 -11.48
C GLU A 244 1.84 -9.43 -12.88
N ARG A 245 1.35 -8.37 -13.50
CA ARG A 245 0.73 -8.45 -14.83
C ARG A 245 1.71 -8.77 -15.95
N LEU A 246 2.99 -8.41 -15.79
CA LEU A 246 4.04 -8.81 -16.72
C LEU A 246 4.27 -10.32 -16.71
N ARG A 247 4.12 -10.99 -15.56
CA ARG A 247 4.26 -12.46 -15.47
C ARG A 247 3.17 -13.18 -16.27
N ASP A 248 1.99 -12.56 -16.39
CA ASP A 248 0.85 -13.13 -17.10
C ASP A 248 0.83 -12.84 -18.60
N LEU A 249 1.79 -12.05 -19.13
CA LEU A 249 1.83 -11.69 -20.56
C LEU A 249 1.86 -12.90 -21.50
N ALA A 250 2.46 -14.01 -21.07
CA ALA A 250 2.52 -15.24 -21.86
C ALA A 250 1.17 -16.00 -21.90
N ALA A 251 0.28 -15.76 -20.92
CA ALA A 251 -1.03 -16.40 -20.82
C ALA A 251 -2.14 -15.62 -21.56
N GLY A 252 -1.89 -14.36 -21.92
CA GLY A 252 -2.78 -13.51 -22.70
C GLY A 252 -2.37 -12.05 -22.63
N GLU A 253 -2.72 -11.25 -23.65
CA GLU A 253 -2.36 -9.84 -23.66
C GLU A 253 -3.26 -9.05 -22.68
N PRO A 254 -2.69 -8.41 -21.64
CA PRO A 254 -3.45 -7.57 -20.72
C PRO A 254 -4.04 -6.37 -21.47
N PRO A 255 -5.17 -5.78 -21.02
CA PRO A 255 -5.64 -4.52 -21.58
C PRO A 255 -4.54 -3.44 -21.50
N LEU A 256 -4.07 -3.02 -22.67
CA LEU A 256 -3.06 -1.98 -22.84
C LEU A 256 -3.72 -0.62 -23.13
N VAL A 257 -3.15 0.42 -22.56
CA VAL A 257 -3.56 1.82 -22.72
C VAL A 257 -2.68 2.51 -23.76
N ALA A 258 -3.23 3.40 -24.58
CA ALA A 258 -2.42 4.18 -25.52
C ALA A 258 -1.47 5.11 -24.75
N ARG A 259 -0.23 5.27 -25.22
CA ARG A 259 0.76 6.15 -24.56
C ARG A 259 0.26 7.59 -24.43
N ASP A 260 -0.44 8.09 -25.45
CA ASP A 260 -1.02 9.44 -25.42
C ASP A 260 -2.15 9.55 -24.38
N GLU A 261 -2.87 8.45 -24.13
CA GLU A 261 -3.85 8.40 -23.05
C GLU A 261 -3.17 8.48 -21.68
N VAL A 262 -2.07 7.76 -21.48
CA VAL A 262 -1.27 7.86 -20.25
C VAL A 262 -0.80 9.30 -20.03
N ARG A 263 -0.22 9.93 -21.07
CA ARG A 263 0.21 11.34 -21.02
C ARG A 263 -0.93 12.29 -20.68
N ARG A 264 -2.11 12.10 -21.30
CA ARG A 264 -3.30 12.90 -21.02
C ARG A 264 -3.71 12.80 -19.55
N GLN A 265 -3.68 11.60 -18.98
CA GLN A 265 -4.02 11.42 -17.57
C GLN A 265 -2.96 12.00 -16.63
N ILE A 266 -1.67 11.91 -16.97
CA ILE A 266 -0.60 12.58 -16.21
C ILE A 266 -0.80 14.10 -16.21
N ARG A 267 -1.13 14.71 -17.35
CA ARG A 267 -1.46 16.15 -17.43
C ARG A 267 -2.68 16.50 -16.59
N ALA A 268 -3.69 15.63 -16.55
CA ALA A 268 -4.86 15.83 -15.69
C ALA A 268 -4.52 15.77 -14.19
N LEU A 269 -3.55 14.96 -13.78
CA LEU A 269 -3.02 14.99 -12.41
C LEU A 269 -2.29 16.30 -12.13
N ALA A 270 -1.39 16.71 -13.03
CA ALA A 270 -0.61 17.93 -12.88
C ALA A 270 -1.49 19.20 -12.81
N ALA A 271 -2.60 19.22 -13.54
CA ALA A 271 -3.57 20.32 -13.48
C ALA A 271 -4.23 20.48 -12.09
N ARG A 272 -4.19 19.43 -11.26
CA ARG A 272 -4.71 19.43 -9.88
C ARG A 272 -3.60 19.57 -8.84
N ARG A 273 -2.43 20.09 -9.22
CA ARG A 273 -1.26 20.22 -8.32
C ARG A 273 -1.56 20.95 -7.01
N ASP A 274 -2.49 21.89 -7.01
CA ASP A 274 -2.86 22.69 -5.83
C ASP A 274 -3.70 21.88 -4.82
N GLU A 275 -4.24 20.73 -5.23
CA GLU A 275 -4.92 19.78 -4.35
C GLU A 275 -3.95 18.75 -3.73
N ALA A 276 -2.68 18.78 -4.12
CA ALA A 276 -1.67 17.81 -3.68
C ALA A 276 -0.74 18.39 -2.61
N ASP A 277 -0.51 17.62 -1.55
CA ASP A 277 0.46 17.96 -0.53
C ASP A 277 1.88 17.96 -1.13
N GLY A 278 2.54 19.12 -1.11
CA GLY A 278 3.86 19.29 -1.74
C GLY A 278 3.80 19.43 -3.26
N GLY A 279 2.62 19.59 -3.85
CA GLY A 279 2.42 19.82 -5.28
C GLY A 279 2.60 18.57 -6.14
N PHE A 280 2.94 18.78 -7.42
CA PHE A 280 3.26 17.72 -8.38
C PHE A 280 4.74 17.75 -8.71
N ALA A 281 5.47 16.69 -8.36
CA ALA A 281 6.93 16.63 -8.50
C ALA A 281 7.41 16.06 -9.86
N PHE A 282 6.49 15.71 -10.76
CA PHE A 282 6.78 14.94 -11.96
C PHE A 282 6.56 15.72 -13.26
N ASP A 283 6.82 17.03 -13.23
CA ASP A 283 6.64 17.93 -14.39
C ASP A 283 7.36 17.44 -15.66
N HIS A 284 8.51 16.78 -15.48
CA HIS A 284 9.31 16.19 -16.57
C HIS A 284 8.61 15.06 -17.34
N LEU A 285 7.54 14.46 -16.80
CA LEU A 285 6.85 13.34 -17.44
C LEU A 285 5.84 13.76 -18.53
N TYR A 286 5.48 15.03 -18.58
CA TYR A 286 4.56 15.56 -19.59
C TYR A 286 5.10 16.77 -20.35
N ALA A 287 6.37 17.12 -20.12
CA ALA A 287 7.14 17.99 -21.01
C ALA A 287 7.27 17.31 -22.39
N ASP A 288 7.01 18.07 -23.45
CA ASP A 288 6.97 17.58 -24.84
C ASP A 288 8.36 17.19 -25.37
#